data_AF-A0A4R4KN42-F1
#
_entry.id   AF-A0A4R4KN42-F1
#
_cell.length_a   1.000
_cell.length_b   1.000
_cell.length_c   1.000
_cell.angle_alpha   90.00
_cell.angle_beta   90.00
_cell.angle_gamma   90.00
#
_symmetry.space_group_name_H-M   'P 1'
#
loop_
_entity.id
_entity.type
_entity.pdbx_description
1 polymer ?
#
loop_
_entity_poly.entity_id
_entity_poly.type
_entity_poly.pdbx_seq_one_letter_code
_entity_poly.pdbx_strand_id
1 'polypeptide(L)'
;MEAAPAQAAPVAEVPAADSPEQAITPLDQPTPAPPVPVSAPPVVAVEEPRDTERAAPPAAEPGVGPGRDTTDAGTSAGTDQPALPPAPGTEDPVTHGDPEQLLAAYQWRLDPETLRETVDDPDELRALRRRLTEKLAVSLDNRARARLLSLRAVVSRIVDDLDDALADGRLALTYAEATGELRRTALARARLAEVLRRRGEHAEADRLFAEANSAELPDRLRAAMHEHAGRSCYDQGRLMEACAHFERALDLRRVDDPELTERIMISLDAVHARAVANGGFGPYPRSRQEVLRGRRSPVPTRDSGPDRWGYADVDGELVIDYRYAEAQPFCEGVAWVRRPDASGWELIDEAGTTVIAPGYAAVRAFSDGLAWVSRGGADWTAIEPDGTEVASGGFEEVRPFRSGVAAVRRGGVWGAVDRRGRLVVPPRYQAFRTMLADGRPVEGFTDEGLAVVEAGGLRGVVDRAGNLLVAPAHPQLMIHPVAFLATDRAGRWGALDRRGGPLIDPVHPGRDAVLAEIDLLLADTRPVL
;
A
#
# COMPACT_ATOMS: atom_id res chain seq x y z
N MET A 1 -59.26 -41.72 -48.40
CA MET A 1 -59.62 -40.53 -47.62
C MET A 1 -58.33 -39.77 -47.38
N GLU A 2 -57.93 -38.94 -48.34
CA GLU A 2 -58.23 -37.48 -48.41
C GLU A 2 -57.45 -36.73 -47.31
N ALA A 3 -56.63 -35.73 -47.59
CA ALA A 3 -56.76 -34.69 -48.61
C ALA A 3 -55.42 -34.22 -49.22
N ALA A 4 -55.55 -33.67 -50.42
CA ALA A 4 -54.55 -33.03 -51.26
C ALA A 4 -54.43 -31.49 -50.95
N PRO A 5 -53.51 -30.76 -51.60
CA PRO A 5 -52.96 -29.46 -51.18
C PRO A 5 -53.58 -28.23 -51.89
N ALA A 6 -53.24 -27.01 -51.43
CA ALA A 6 -53.49 -25.73 -52.11
C ALA A 6 -52.57 -24.65 -51.50
N GLN A 7 -52.08 -23.59 -52.13
CA GLN A 7 -51.88 -23.12 -53.52
C GLN A 7 -51.01 -21.84 -53.38
N ALA A 8 -50.30 -21.43 -54.43
CA ALA A 8 -49.42 -20.25 -54.44
C ALA A 8 -49.96 -19.09 -55.29
N ALA A 9 -49.38 -17.90 -55.05
CA ALA A 9 -49.23 -16.70 -55.91
C ALA A 9 -50.38 -15.64 -55.89
N PRO A 10 -50.10 -14.32 -56.11
CA PRO A 10 -49.07 -13.79 -57.02
C PRO A 10 -48.20 -12.58 -56.58
N VAL A 11 -47.27 -12.30 -57.50
CA VAL A 11 -46.20 -11.30 -57.62
C VAL A 11 -46.72 -9.87 -57.82
N ALA A 12 -45.94 -8.86 -57.41
CA ALA A 12 -45.96 -7.53 -58.02
C ALA A 12 -44.51 -6.99 -58.17
N GLU A 13 -44.20 -6.49 -59.38
CA GLU A 13 -42.92 -5.97 -59.86
C GLU A 13 -42.65 -4.50 -59.48
N VAL A 14 -41.35 -4.23 -59.21
CA VAL A 14 -40.41 -3.09 -59.46
C VAL A 14 -40.97 -1.67 -59.79
N PRO A 15 -40.25 -0.59 -59.43
CA PRO A 15 -39.20 -0.10 -60.33
C PRO A 15 -37.88 0.35 -59.65
N ALA A 16 -36.80 0.17 -60.41
CA ALA A 16 -35.48 0.73 -60.17
C ALA A 16 -35.47 2.24 -60.47
N ALA A 17 -34.67 3.00 -59.70
CA ALA A 17 -34.31 4.36 -60.06
C ALA A 17 -32.83 4.61 -59.69
N ASP A 18 -32.07 4.85 -60.76
CA ASP A 18 -30.84 5.62 -60.93
C ASP A 18 -30.01 6.07 -59.72
N SER A 19 -28.70 5.78 -59.84
CA SER A 19 -27.61 6.50 -59.19
C SER A 19 -27.57 7.97 -59.65
N PRO A 20 -26.90 8.85 -58.89
CA PRO A 20 -25.49 9.05 -59.26
C PRO A 20 -24.54 9.20 -58.06
N GLU A 21 -23.33 8.68 -58.29
CA GLU A 21 -22.10 9.12 -57.64
C GLU A 21 -22.03 10.65 -57.60
N GLN A 22 -21.87 11.22 -56.41
CA GLN A 22 -21.27 12.53 -56.25
C GLN A 22 -19.95 12.38 -55.52
N ALA A 23 -18.89 12.59 -56.28
CA ALA A 23 -17.55 12.86 -55.81
C ALA A 23 -17.57 14.06 -54.87
N ILE A 24 -17.29 13.84 -53.59
CA ILE A 24 -16.98 14.92 -52.66
C ILE A 24 -15.47 15.10 -52.68
N THR A 25 -15.06 16.19 -53.31
CA THR A 25 -13.71 16.76 -53.26
C THR A 25 -13.35 17.04 -51.79
N PRO A 26 -12.13 16.73 -51.31
CA PRO A 26 -11.76 17.06 -49.94
C PRO A 26 -11.72 18.58 -49.78
N LEU A 27 -12.50 19.11 -48.83
CA LEU A 27 -12.30 20.47 -48.34
C LEU A 27 -10.91 20.56 -47.71
N ASP A 28 -10.11 21.51 -48.20
CA ASP A 28 -8.90 22.01 -47.55
C ASP A 28 -9.20 22.29 -46.07
N GLN A 29 -8.61 21.50 -45.18
CA GLN A 29 -8.50 21.87 -43.78
C GLN A 29 -7.37 22.91 -43.66
N PRO A 30 -7.61 24.06 -43.03
CA PRO A 30 -6.55 25.04 -42.81
C PRO A 30 -5.49 24.43 -41.89
N THR A 31 -4.24 24.45 -42.37
CA THR A 31 -3.06 24.10 -41.59
C THR A 31 -3.03 24.92 -40.28
N PRO A 32 -2.90 24.31 -39.09
CA PRO A 32 -2.76 25.09 -37.86
C PRO A 32 -1.43 25.83 -37.88
N ALA A 33 -1.50 27.15 -37.72
CA ALA A 33 -0.35 28.03 -37.57
C ALA A 33 0.49 27.62 -36.35
N PRO A 34 1.83 27.81 -36.38
CA PRO A 34 2.69 27.51 -35.24
C PRO A 34 2.31 28.40 -34.04
N PRO A 35 2.45 27.90 -32.80
CA PRO A 35 2.06 28.66 -31.61
C PRO A 35 2.93 29.91 -31.46
N VAL A 36 2.27 31.06 -31.37
CA VAL A 36 2.85 32.34 -30.95
C VAL A 36 3.20 32.23 -29.46
N PRO A 37 4.40 32.65 -29.01
CA PRO A 37 4.78 32.57 -27.60
C PRO A 37 3.90 33.49 -26.76
N VAL A 38 3.16 32.91 -25.83
CA VAL A 38 2.32 33.66 -24.88
C VAL A 38 3.24 34.27 -23.82
N SER A 39 3.23 35.60 -23.75
CA SER A 39 3.91 36.40 -22.73
C SER A 39 3.48 35.98 -21.32
N ALA A 40 4.45 35.83 -20.43
CA ALA A 40 4.25 35.54 -19.02
C ALA A 40 3.45 36.66 -18.31
N PRO A 41 2.56 36.32 -17.36
CA PRO A 41 1.93 37.30 -16.48
C PRO A 41 2.96 37.89 -15.49
N PRO A 42 2.75 39.12 -14.99
CA PRO A 42 3.78 39.88 -14.29
C PRO A 42 4.09 39.31 -12.90
N VAL A 43 5.38 39.23 -12.61
CA VAL A 43 5.93 38.94 -11.28
C VAL A 43 5.62 40.12 -10.37
N VAL A 44 4.85 39.88 -9.30
CA VAL A 44 4.69 40.84 -8.20
C VAL A 44 5.98 40.80 -7.39
N ALA A 45 6.74 41.90 -7.43
CA ALA A 45 7.92 42.12 -6.63
C ALA A 45 7.53 42.31 -5.15
N VAL A 46 8.12 41.52 -4.26
CA VAL A 46 8.14 41.82 -2.83
C VAL A 46 9.40 42.65 -2.59
N GLU A 47 9.21 43.88 -2.12
CA GLU A 47 10.26 44.84 -1.78
C GLU A 47 11.13 44.33 -0.61
N GLU A 48 12.43 44.26 -0.84
CA GLU A 48 13.45 44.26 0.22
C GLU A 48 13.63 45.69 0.75
N PRO A 49 13.68 45.91 2.08
CA PRO A 49 14.09 47.20 2.61
C PRO A 49 15.63 47.31 2.63
N ARG A 50 16.14 48.31 1.92
CA ARG A 50 17.54 48.77 1.99
C ARG A 50 17.81 49.53 3.28
N ASP A 51 18.93 49.15 3.90
CA ASP A 51 19.97 49.95 4.55
C ASP A 51 19.57 51.21 5.33
N THR A 52 19.79 51.13 6.65
CA THR A 52 20.26 52.28 7.44
C THR A 52 21.68 52.03 7.94
N GLU A 53 22.41 53.13 7.92
CA GLU A 53 23.85 53.29 7.95
C GLU A 53 24.48 53.08 9.34
N ARG A 54 25.72 52.58 9.33
CA ARG A 54 26.88 53.00 10.16
C ARG A 54 26.91 52.66 11.66
N ALA A 55 27.83 51.77 12.03
CA ALA A 55 29.03 52.12 12.83
C ALA A 55 30.01 50.92 12.90
N ALA A 56 31.26 51.17 12.53
CA ALA A 56 32.37 50.23 12.62
C ALA A 56 33.01 50.20 14.03
N PRO A 57 33.73 49.12 14.37
CA PRO A 57 34.99 49.26 15.08
C PRO A 57 36.16 48.60 14.33
N PRO A 58 37.42 48.99 14.64
CA PRO A 58 38.56 48.79 13.77
C PRO A 58 39.25 47.43 13.98
N ALA A 59 39.92 46.98 12.92
CA ALA A 59 40.90 45.90 12.93
C ALA A 59 42.30 46.43 13.25
N ALA A 60 43.09 45.65 13.99
CA ALA A 60 44.52 45.41 13.71
C ALA A 60 45.06 44.26 14.60
N GLU A 61 45.65 43.28 13.94
CA GLU A 61 46.31 42.05 14.41
C GLU A 61 47.70 42.33 15.07
N PRO A 62 48.66 41.35 15.15
CA PRO A 62 48.66 39.98 15.68
C PRO A 62 49.79 39.77 16.73
N GLY A 63 49.83 38.62 17.43
CA GLY A 63 51.05 38.25 18.16
C GLY A 63 51.04 36.97 18.98
N VAL A 64 51.63 35.91 18.42
CA VAL A 64 52.58 34.95 19.02
C VAL A 64 52.22 34.29 20.38
N GLY A 65 51.91 32.99 20.31
CA GLY A 65 52.72 31.89 20.88
C GLY A 65 52.90 31.71 22.40
N PRO A 66 53.03 30.47 22.90
CA PRO A 66 52.57 30.08 24.23
C PRO A 66 53.70 29.93 25.28
N GLY A 67 53.34 30.05 26.56
CA GLY A 67 54.25 29.82 27.69
C GLY A 67 53.52 29.16 28.86
N ARG A 68 53.95 27.94 29.18
CA ARG A 68 53.62 27.19 30.39
C ARG A 68 54.22 27.86 31.63
N ASP A 69 53.71 27.41 32.79
CA ASP A 69 54.39 27.15 34.08
C ASP A 69 53.72 27.90 35.24
N THR A 70 52.96 27.21 36.10
CA THR A 70 53.33 26.39 37.29
C THR A 70 53.02 27.15 38.60
N THR A 71 52.28 26.48 39.49
CA THR A 71 52.46 26.39 40.96
C THR A 71 52.70 27.65 41.79
N ASP A 72 51.76 27.96 42.70
CA ASP A 72 51.86 27.75 44.17
C ASP A 72 50.63 28.40 44.82
N ALA A 73 49.78 27.67 45.53
CA ALA A 73 49.92 27.25 46.93
C ALA A 73 49.88 28.40 47.96
N GLY A 74 48.81 28.37 48.78
CA GLY A 74 48.84 28.80 50.17
C GLY A 74 48.35 30.22 50.46
N THR A 75 47.15 30.35 51.04
CA THR A 75 47.00 30.57 52.49
C THR A 75 45.53 30.86 52.84
N SER A 76 45.06 30.09 53.80
CA SER A 76 43.79 30.18 54.51
C SER A 76 43.65 31.44 55.37
N ALA A 77 42.47 32.06 55.35
CA ALA A 77 41.92 32.75 56.51
C ALA A 77 40.39 32.60 56.48
N GLY A 78 39.84 31.94 57.49
CA GLY A 78 38.41 31.70 57.62
C GLY A 78 37.66 32.93 58.10
N THR A 79 36.43 33.08 57.65
CA THR A 79 35.38 33.76 58.42
C THR A 79 34.05 33.11 58.08
N ASP A 80 33.36 32.71 59.14
CA ASP A 80 32.17 31.89 59.19
C ASP A 80 30.93 32.81 59.21
N GLN A 81 30.02 32.72 58.22
CA GLN A 81 28.62 33.18 58.31
C GLN A 81 27.80 32.81 57.04
N PRO A 82 26.45 32.73 57.13
CA PRO A 82 25.66 31.51 57.08
C PRO A 82 25.11 31.15 55.68
N ALA A 83 24.79 29.86 55.52
CA ALA A 83 24.33 29.24 54.28
C ALA A 83 23.06 29.88 53.70
N LEU A 84 23.17 30.37 52.46
CA LEU A 84 22.03 30.60 51.57
C LEU A 84 21.50 29.24 51.07
N PRO A 85 20.17 29.11 50.83
CA PRO A 85 19.61 27.91 50.21
C PRO A 85 20.22 27.72 48.82
N PRO A 86 20.45 26.47 48.37
CA PRO A 86 21.01 26.24 47.05
C PRO A 86 20.08 26.82 45.99
N ALA A 87 20.65 27.60 45.08
CA ALA A 87 19.99 27.96 43.83
C ALA A 87 19.48 26.68 43.15
N PRO A 88 18.32 26.71 42.48
CA PRO A 88 17.83 25.53 41.77
C PRO A 88 18.95 25.06 40.86
N GLY A 89 19.36 23.81 41.07
CA GLY A 89 20.39 23.19 40.26
C GLY A 89 20.03 23.42 38.81
N THR A 90 20.96 24.00 38.07
CA THR A 90 21.11 23.69 36.65
C THR A 90 21.28 22.19 36.62
N GLU A 91 20.16 21.49 36.45
CA GLU A 91 20.16 20.10 36.02
C GLU A 91 21.04 20.08 34.77
N ASP A 92 22.18 19.39 34.87
CA ASP A 92 22.92 18.99 33.70
C ASP A 92 21.90 18.41 32.71
N PRO A 93 21.89 18.83 31.43
CA PRO A 93 20.92 18.32 30.49
C PRO A 93 21.18 16.84 30.37
N VAL A 94 20.34 16.04 31.02
CA VAL A 94 20.26 14.60 30.78
C VAL A 94 20.09 14.51 29.27
N THR A 95 21.08 13.92 28.61
CA THR A 95 21.08 13.66 27.18
C THR A 95 19.92 12.71 26.89
N HIS A 96 18.70 13.23 26.82
CA HIS A 96 17.51 12.44 26.58
C HIS A 96 17.56 12.03 25.11
N GLY A 97 17.94 10.77 24.85
CA GLY A 97 18.01 10.18 23.51
C GLY A 97 16.73 10.38 22.70
N ASP A 98 16.80 10.27 21.37
CA ASP A 98 15.69 10.58 20.46
C ASP A 98 14.36 9.91 20.91
N PRO A 99 13.23 10.64 21.01
CA PRO A 99 11.99 10.09 21.54
C PRO A 99 11.45 8.90 20.74
N GLU A 100 11.79 8.80 19.46
CA GLU A 100 11.36 7.67 18.63
C GLU A 100 12.17 6.42 18.94
N GLN A 101 13.49 6.57 19.16
CA GLN A 101 14.37 5.47 19.57
C GLN A 101 14.00 4.94 20.95
N LEU A 102 13.69 5.83 21.90
CA LEU A 102 13.21 5.44 23.23
C LEU A 102 11.90 4.66 23.15
N LEU A 103 10.95 5.11 22.33
CA LEU A 103 9.69 4.39 22.13
C LEU A 103 9.90 3.02 21.48
N ALA A 104 10.83 2.91 20.52
CA ALA A 104 11.17 1.67 19.85
C ALA A 104 11.85 0.65 20.76
N ALA A 105 12.61 1.13 21.76
CA ALA A 105 13.29 0.31 22.76
C ALA A 105 12.37 -0.11 23.93
N TYR A 106 11.17 0.47 24.03
CA TYR A 106 10.25 0.19 25.13
C TYR A 106 9.78 -1.27 25.11
N GLN A 107 9.87 -1.94 26.25
CA GLN A 107 9.46 -3.35 26.40
C GLN A 107 8.02 -3.43 26.87
N TRP A 108 7.14 -3.84 25.97
CA TRP A 108 5.71 -3.98 26.24
C TRP A 108 5.42 -5.33 26.89
N ARG A 109 4.66 -5.31 27.99
CA ARG A 109 4.06 -6.51 28.58
C ARG A 109 2.58 -6.56 28.21
N LEU A 110 2.06 -7.77 28.02
CA LEU A 110 0.64 -7.99 27.75
C LEU A 110 -0.04 -8.48 29.03
N ASP A 111 -1.18 -7.90 29.34
CA ASP A 111 -2.11 -8.47 30.30
C ASP A 111 -2.68 -9.78 29.72
N PRO A 112 -2.56 -10.92 30.43
CA PRO A 112 -2.89 -12.24 29.89
C PRO A 112 -4.39 -12.47 29.70
N GLU A 113 -5.25 -11.66 30.31
CA GLU A 113 -6.70 -11.80 30.16
C GLU A 113 -7.24 -10.90 29.04
N THR A 114 -6.78 -9.65 28.99
CA THR A 114 -7.30 -8.64 28.05
C THR A 114 -6.46 -8.53 26.78
N LEU A 115 -5.26 -9.11 26.76
CA LEU A 115 -4.27 -8.95 25.68
C LEU A 115 -4.00 -7.48 25.34
N ARG A 116 -4.02 -6.62 26.37
CA ARG A 116 -3.70 -5.20 26.29
C ARG A 116 -2.31 -4.93 26.84
N GLU A 117 -1.65 -3.91 26.31
CA GLU A 117 -0.35 -3.48 26.83
C GLU A 117 -0.50 -2.92 28.25
N THR A 118 0.38 -3.39 29.15
CA THR A 118 0.51 -2.86 30.51
C THR A 118 1.67 -1.87 30.58
N VAL A 119 1.47 -0.81 31.37
CA VAL A 119 2.42 0.30 31.53
C VAL A 119 2.81 0.40 32.98
N ASP A 120 4.12 0.37 33.24
CA ASP A 120 4.66 0.52 34.60
C ASP A 120 4.70 1.98 35.04
N ASP A 121 5.11 2.88 34.14
CA ASP A 121 5.20 4.33 34.39
C ASP A 121 4.47 5.14 33.29
N PRO A 122 3.20 5.51 33.53
CA PRO A 122 2.45 6.37 32.60
C PRO A 122 3.01 7.78 32.45
N ASP A 123 3.75 8.30 33.44
CA ASP A 123 4.30 9.66 33.40
C ASP A 123 5.50 9.75 32.45
N GLU A 124 6.31 8.70 32.37
CA GLU A 124 7.37 8.57 31.36
C GLU A 124 6.78 8.65 29.94
N LEU A 125 5.68 7.92 29.68
CA LEU A 125 5.00 7.96 28.38
C LEU A 125 4.39 9.32 28.08
N ARG A 126 3.82 10.01 29.08
CA ARG A 126 3.34 11.39 28.91
C ARG A 126 4.49 12.35 28.58
N ALA A 127 5.67 12.18 29.19
CA ALA A 127 6.86 12.96 28.84
C ALA A 127 7.30 12.67 27.39
N LEU A 128 7.30 11.41 26.97
CA LEU A 128 7.63 11.00 25.62
C LEU A 128 6.66 11.60 24.59
N ARG A 129 5.36 11.64 24.90
CA ARG A 129 4.32 12.29 24.08
C ARG A 129 4.59 13.78 23.85
N ARG A 130 5.03 14.50 24.90
CA ARG A 130 5.41 15.93 24.79
C ARG A 130 6.59 16.11 23.84
N ARG A 131 7.62 15.29 23.98
CA ARG A 131 8.82 15.33 23.12
C ARG A 131 8.51 15.01 21.65
N LEU A 132 7.62 14.05 21.40
CA LEU A 132 7.12 13.78 20.04
C LEU A 132 6.35 15.00 19.47
N THR A 133 5.60 15.70 20.31
CA THR A 133 4.86 16.91 19.91
C THR A 133 5.79 18.06 19.54
N GLU A 134 6.84 18.29 20.32
CA GLU A 134 7.87 19.29 20.02
C GLU A 134 8.58 18.98 18.68
N LYS A 135 8.96 17.72 18.46
CA LYS A 135 9.57 17.28 17.20
C LYS A 135 8.63 17.40 16.00
N LEU A 136 7.34 17.13 16.20
CA LEU A 136 6.31 17.29 15.18
C LEU A 136 6.13 18.77 14.78
N ALA A 137 6.17 19.69 15.74
CA ALA A 137 5.97 21.12 15.50
C ALA A 137 6.99 21.72 14.50
N VAL A 138 8.21 21.17 14.46
CA VAL A 138 9.28 21.60 13.54
C VAL A 138 9.38 20.76 12.27
N SER A 139 8.53 19.73 12.10
CA SER A 139 8.56 18.82 10.95
C SER A 139 7.72 19.36 9.78
N LEU A 140 8.35 19.52 8.62
CA LEU A 140 7.73 20.15 7.45
C LEU A 140 7.25 19.16 6.38
N ASP A 141 7.88 17.98 6.26
CA ASP A 141 7.55 17.01 5.23
C ASP A 141 6.50 15.98 5.68
N ASN A 142 5.73 15.46 4.72
CA ASN A 142 4.66 14.49 4.97
C ASN A 142 5.18 13.18 5.59
N ARG A 143 6.42 12.76 5.27
CA ARG A 143 6.99 11.51 5.78
C ARG A 143 7.30 11.61 7.28
N ALA A 144 7.91 12.71 7.72
CA ALA A 144 8.16 12.99 9.12
C ALA A 144 6.84 13.16 9.89
N ARG A 145 5.89 13.95 9.36
CA ARG A 145 4.57 14.16 9.99
C ARG A 145 3.81 12.85 10.18
N ALA A 146 3.69 12.04 9.12
CA ALA A 146 3.05 10.73 9.20
C ALA A 146 3.69 9.85 10.28
N ARG A 147 5.02 9.79 10.33
CA ARG A 147 5.76 8.98 11.31
C ARG A 147 5.53 9.45 12.74
N LEU A 148 5.69 10.75 13.00
CA LEU A 148 5.60 11.33 14.34
C LEU A 148 4.18 11.33 14.89
N LEU A 149 3.18 11.71 14.09
CA LEU A 149 1.77 11.61 14.47
C LEU A 149 1.39 10.17 14.77
N SER A 150 1.83 9.23 13.93
CA SER A 150 1.54 7.81 14.11
C SER A 150 2.16 7.25 15.39
N LEU A 151 3.38 7.65 15.76
CA LEU A 151 4.00 7.27 17.04
C LEU A 151 3.32 7.95 18.23
N ARG A 152 2.93 9.23 18.10
CA ARG A 152 2.21 9.96 19.15
C ARG A 152 0.83 9.37 19.41
N ALA A 153 0.15 8.87 18.38
CA ALA A 153 -1.09 8.12 18.51
C ALA A 153 -0.91 6.85 19.35
N VAL A 154 0.17 6.10 19.13
CA VAL A 154 0.50 4.91 19.94
C VAL A 154 0.67 5.27 21.41
N VAL A 155 1.48 6.30 21.70
CA VAL A 155 1.68 6.74 23.09
C VAL A 155 0.37 7.21 23.73
N SER A 156 -0.44 7.98 23.00
CA SER A 156 -1.75 8.48 23.48
C SER A 156 -2.72 7.33 23.74
N ARG A 157 -2.78 6.33 22.86
CA ARG A 157 -3.56 5.09 23.04
C ARG A 157 -3.21 4.38 24.34
N ILE A 158 -1.91 4.28 24.62
CA ILE A 158 -1.40 3.53 25.76
C ILE A 158 -1.69 4.25 27.08
N VAL A 159 -1.58 5.58 27.12
CA VAL A 159 -1.97 6.39 28.29
C VAL A 159 -3.49 6.67 28.37
N ASP A 160 -4.28 5.96 27.57
CA ASP A 160 -5.75 5.97 27.51
C ASP A 160 -6.39 7.30 27.05
N ASP A 161 -5.65 8.09 26.28
CA ASP A 161 -6.12 9.33 25.64
C ASP A 161 -6.60 9.03 24.20
N LEU A 162 -7.75 8.35 24.10
CA LEU A 162 -8.20 7.71 22.86
C LEU A 162 -8.69 8.70 21.79
N ASP A 163 -9.20 9.86 22.18
CA ASP A 163 -9.69 10.86 21.22
C ASP A 163 -8.52 11.56 20.53
N ASP A 164 -7.48 11.94 21.27
CA ASP A 164 -6.22 12.46 20.71
C ASP A 164 -5.52 11.39 19.86
N ALA A 165 -5.48 10.14 20.34
CA ALA A 165 -4.91 9.03 19.59
C ALA A 165 -5.63 8.82 18.24
N LEU A 166 -6.95 8.95 18.21
CA LEU A 166 -7.75 8.79 17.00
C LEU A 166 -7.51 9.94 16.02
N ALA A 167 -7.49 11.18 16.51
CA ALA A 167 -7.22 12.37 15.70
C ALA A 167 -5.83 12.27 15.04
N ASP A 168 -4.81 11.94 15.83
CA ASP A 168 -3.45 11.74 15.34
C ASP A 168 -3.35 10.57 14.37
N GLY A 169 -3.98 9.43 14.67
CA GLY A 169 -3.95 8.24 13.83
C GLY A 169 -4.56 8.49 12.44
N ARG A 170 -5.70 9.18 12.37
CA ARG A 170 -6.34 9.55 11.11
C ARG A 170 -5.48 10.51 10.30
N LEU A 171 -4.95 11.57 10.93
CA LEU A 171 -4.09 12.53 10.25
C LEU A 171 -2.78 11.90 9.78
N ALA A 172 -2.21 11.00 10.58
CA ALA A 172 -1.02 10.23 10.21
C ALA A 172 -1.27 9.37 8.98
N LEU A 173 -2.42 8.69 8.90
CA LEU A 173 -2.80 7.90 7.75
C LEU A 173 -2.92 8.76 6.49
N THR A 174 -3.56 9.93 6.57
CA THR A 174 -3.65 10.86 5.43
C THR A 174 -2.26 11.27 4.92
N TYR A 175 -1.34 11.64 5.82
CA TYR A 175 0.02 11.98 5.41
C TYR A 175 0.78 10.78 4.85
N ALA A 176 0.57 9.58 5.40
CA ALA A 176 1.20 8.35 4.91
C ALA A 176 0.73 7.99 3.49
N GLU A 177 -0.57 8.06 3.23
CA GLU A 177 -1.14 7.83 1.90
C GLU A 177 -0.62 8.85 0.89
N ALA A 178 -0.45 10.10 1.30
CA ALA A 178 0.14 11.14 0.47
C ALA A 178 1.61 10.87 0.11
N THR A 179 2.36 10.07 0.88
CA THR A 179 3.71 9.66 0.48
C THR A 179 3.71 8.55 -0.57
N GLY A 180 2.59 7.82 -0.71
CA GLY A 180 2.50 6.65 -1.59
C GLY A 180 3.39 5.47 -1.19
N GLU A 181 3.92 5.43 0.04
CA GLU A 181 4.85 4.39 0.46
C GLU A 181 4.15 3.28 1.23
N LEU A 182 4.17 2.05 0.69
CA LEU A 182 3.40 0.91 1.20
C LEU A 182 3.68 0.63 2.68
N ARG A 183 4.96 0.57 3.08
CA ARG A 183 5.35 0.31 4.47
C ARG A 183 4.80 1.35 5.44
N ARG A 184 4.83 2.64 5.06
CA ARG A 184 4.39 3.73 5.94
C ARG A 184 2.87 3.72 6.09
N THR A 185 2.16 3.56 4.99
CA THR A 185 0.70 3.47 4.99
C THR A 185 0.23 2.28 5.80
N ALA A 186 0.86 1.10 5.65
CA ALA A 186 0.54 -0.08 6.44
C ALA A 186 0.73 0.14 7.95
N LEU A 187 1.85 0.74 8.36
CA LEU A 187 2.09 1.07 9.78
C LEU A 187 1.07 2.07 10.33
N ALA A 188 0.75 3.12 9.57
CA ALA A 188 -0.24 4.11 9.99
C ALA A 188 -1.65 3.49 10.12
N ARG A 189 -2.06 2.63 9.17
CA ARG A 189 -3.33 1.88 9.25
C ARG A 189 -3.38 0.98 10.47
N ALA A 190 -2.33 0.21 10.73
CA ALA A 190 -2.30 -0.73 11.85
C ALA A 190 -2.36 -0.04 13.22
N ARG A 191 -1.64 1.08 13.39
CA ARG A 191 -1.69 1.86 14.62
C ARG A 191 -3.04 2.52 14.83
N LEU A 192 -3.65 3.04 13.76
CA LEU A 192 -5.03 3.54 13.81
C LEU A 192 -6.02 2.40 14.16
N ALA A 193 -5.81 1.21 13.59
CA ALA A 193 -6.62 0.03 13.89
C ALA A 193 -6.53 -0.35 15.39
N GLU A 194 -5.35 -0.27 16.01
CA GLU A 194 -5.22 -0.48 17.46
C GLU A 194 -5.96 0.58 18.29
N VAL A 195 -5.97 1.84 17.85
CA VAL A 195 -6.77 2.89 18.51
C VAL A 195 -8.27 2.54 18.41
N LEU A 196 -8.75 2.17 17.22
CA LEU A 196 -10.15 1.80 17.00
C LEU A 196 -10.52 0.52 17.77
N ARG A 197 -9.63 -0.46 17.85
CA ARG A 197 -9.79 -1.66 18.68
C ARG A 197 -10.01 -1.26 20.15
N ARG A 198 -9.19 -0.34 20.67
CA ARG A 198 -9.32 0.17 22.06
C ARG A 198 -10.62 0.93 22.30
N ARG A 199 -11.18 1.60 21.28
CA ARG A 199 -12.49 2.27 21.35
C ARG A 199 -13.68 1.31 21.16
N GLY A 200 -13.43 0.04 20.83
CA GLY A 200 -14.49 -0.95 20.53
C GLY A 200 -15.05 -0.84 19.10
N GLU A 201 -14.43 -0.05 18.22
CA GLU A 201 -14.80 0.11 16.81
C GLU A 201 -14.22 -1.03 15.94
N HIS A 202 -14.50 -2.26 16.35
CA HIS A 202 -13.83 -3.47 15.86
C HIS A 202 -13.99 -3.72 14.35
N ALA A 203 -15.14 -3.38 13.76
CA ALA A 203 -15.36 -3.58 12.33
C ALA A 203 -14.46 -2.69 11.46
N GLU A 204 -14.17 -1.47 11.90
CA GLU A 204 -13.22 -0.59 11.21
C GLU A 204 -11.77 -0.99 11.50
N ALA A 205 -11.45 -1.38 12.74
CA ALA A 205 -10.14 -1.90 13.10
C ALA A 205 -9.76 -3.13 12.24
N ASP A 206 -10.65 -4.12 12.14
CA ASP A 206 -10.42 -5.33 11.35
C ASP A 206 -10.19 -5.02 9.86
N ARG A 207 -10.96 -4.06 9.30
CA ARG A 207 -10.75 -3.57 7.92
C ARG A 207 -9.37 -2.98 7.75
N LEU A 208 -8.96 -2.08 8.64
CA LEU A 208 -7.64 -1.45 8.57
C LEU A 208 -6.50 -2.46 8.73
N PHE A 209 -6.63 -3.48 9.61
CA PHE A 209 -5.65 -4.55 9.70
C PHE A 209 -5.57 -5.38 8.42
N ALA A 210 -6.72 -5.72 7.81
CA ALA A 210 -6.76 -6.44 6.55
C ALA A 210 -6.13 -5.62 5.41
N GLU A 211 -6.38 -4.31 5.34
CA GLU A 211 -5.78 -3.38 4.37
C GLU A 211 -4.28 -3.19 4.60
N ALA A 212 -3.84 -3.13 5.86
CA ALA A 212 -2.44 -2.97 6.22
C ALA A 212 -1.59 -4.20 5.86
N ASN A 213 -2.18 -5.40 5.89
CA ASN A 213 -1.47 -6.65 5.64
C ASN A 213 -1.32 -6.95 4.14
N SER A 214 -0.48 -6.18 3.44
CA SER A 214 -0.05 -6.52 2.07
C SER A 214 0.90 -7.71 2.09
N ALA A 215 0.78 -8.55 1.05
CA ALA A 215 1.69 -9.66 0.85
C ALA A 215 3.12 -9.20 0.56
N GLU A 216 3.32 -7.98 0.04
CA GLU A 216 4.62 -7.45 -0.39
C GLU A 216 5.44 -6.84 0.76
N LEU A 217 4.86 -6.72 1.95
CA LEU A 217 5.58 -6.23 3.14
C LEU A 217 6.57 -7.28 3.66
N PRO A 218 7.62 -6.84 4.39
CA PRO A 218 8.54 -7.77 5.05
C PRO A 218 7.80 -8.64 6.08
N ASP A 219 8.22 -9.89 6.22
CA ASP A 219 7.55 -10.88 7.09
C ASP A 219 7.46 -10.43 8.54
N ARG A 220 8.43 -9.66 9.05
CA ARG A 220 8.38 -9.06 10.40
C ARG A 220 7.17 -8.15 10.59
N LEU A 221 6.88 -7.30 9.61
CA LEU A 221 5.70 -6.43 9.69
C LEU A 221 4.43 -7.24 9.55
N ARG A 222 4.38 -8.19 8.61
CA ARG A 222 3.20 -9.03 8.39
C ARG A 222 2.87 -9.90 9.61
N ALA A 223 3.88 -10.43 10.29
CA ALA A 223 3.72 -11.16 11.54
C ALA A 223 3.11 -10.28 12.63
N ALA A 224 3.60 -9.05 12.79
CA ALA A 224 3.01 -8.09 13.72
C ALA A 224 1.55 -7.72 13.36
N MET A 225 1.24 -7.51 12.06
CA MET A 225 -0.14 -7.26 11.62
C MET A 225 -1.07 -8.42 12.00
N HIS A 226 -0.62 -9.65 11.82
CA HIS A 226 -1.37 -10.84 12.19
C HIS A 226 -1.51 -10.98 13.72
N GLU A 227 -0.46 -10.73 14.49
CA GLU A 227 -0.52 -10.70 15.96
C GLU A 227 -1.63 -9.75 16.44
N HIS A 228 -1.64 -8.51 15.95
CA HIS A 228 -2.61 -7.50 16.35
C HIS A 228 -4.03 -7.75 15.83
N ALA A 229 -4.18 -8.22 14.58
CA ALA A 229 -5.48 -8.66 14.06
C ALA A 229 -6.07 -9.83 14.87
N GLY A 230 -5.22 -10.74 15.34
CA GLY A 230 -5.62 -11.84 16.23
C GLY A 230 -6.18 -11.33 17.56
N ARG A 231 -5.53 -10.33 18.17
CA ARG A 231 -6.04 -9.67 19.39
C ARG A 231 -7.38 -8.95 19.14
N SER A 232 -7.56 -8.29 17.99
CA SER A 232 -8.86 -7.71 17.62
C SER A 232 -9.95 -8.77 17.51
N CYS A 233 -9.66 -9.92 16.91
CA CYS A 233 -10.61 -11.04 16.84
C CYS A 233 -10.91 -11.64 18.21
N TYR A 234 -9.89 -11.71 19.09
CA TYR A 234 -10.05 -12.16 20.48
C TYR A 234 -11.02 -11.27 21.26
N ASP A 235 -10.88 -9.94 21.18
CA ASP A 235 -11.76 -8.99 21.85
C ASP A 235 -13.24 -9.25 21.52
N GLN A 236 -13.50 -9.57 20.25
CA GLN A 236 -14.83 -9.86 19.69
C GLN A 236 -15.34 -11.28 19.96
N GLY A 237 -14.55 -12.15 20.61
CA GLY A 237 -14.92 -13.56 20.83
C GLY A 237 -14.85 -14.45 19.58
N ARG A 238 -14.22 -13.97 18.49
CA ARG A 238 -14.00 -14.73 17.25
C ARG A 238 -12.71 -15.56 17.37
N LEU A 239 -12.73 -16.53 18.28
CA LEU A 239 -11.54 -17.22 18.77
C LEU A 239 -10.88 -18.10 17.69
N MET A 240 -11.66 -18.74 16.81
CA MET A 240 -11.10 -19.52 15.70
C MET A 240 -10.31 -18.63 14.72
N GLU A 241 -10.80 -17.42 14.45
CA GLU A 241 -10.10 -16.46 13.60
C GLU A 241 -8.88 -15.84 14.28
N ALA A 242 -8.96 -15.62 15.60
CA ALA A 242 -7.80 -15.22 16.39
C ALA A 242 -6.67 -16.26 16.29
N CYS A 243 -6.98 -17.55 16.47
CA CYS A 243 -6.01 -18.64 16.30
C CYS A 243 -5.39 -18.63 14.89
N ALA A 244 -6.19 -18.50 13.83
CA ALA A 244 -5.70 -18.48 12.46
C ALA A 244 -4.71 -17.32 12.22
N HIS A 245 -4.96 -16.16 12.82
CA HIS A 245 -4.03 -15.03 12.76
C HIS A 245 -2.74 -15.30 13.55
N PHE A 246 -2.83 -15.82 14.76
CA PHE A 246 -1.65 -16.16 15.57
C PHE A 246 -0.77 -17.24 14.92
N GLU A 247 -1.37 -18.29 14.38
CA GLU A 247 -0.67 -19.30 13.59
C GLU A 247 0.06 -18.67 12.40
N ARG A 248 -0.61 -17.77 11.67
CA ARG A 248 0.01 -17.09 10.53
C ARG A 248 1.19 -16.21 10.91
N ALA A 249 1.14 -15.57 12.08
CA ALA A 249 2.27 -14.79 12.60
C ALA A 249 3.47 -15.71 12.95
N LEU A 250 3.22 -16.87 13.53
CA LEU A 250 4.26 -17.87 13.80
C LEU A 250 4.86 -18.47 12.53
N ASP A 251 4.04 -18.79 11.53
CA ASP A 251 4.52 -19.29 10.23
C ASP A 251 5.51 -18.33 9.56
N LEU A 252 5.29 -17.03 9.75
CA LEU A 252 6.14 -16.01 9.16
C LEU A 252 7.47 -15.88 9.90
N ARG A 253 7.51 -15.92 11.25
CA ARG A 253 8.72 -15.55 12.01
C ARG A 253 9.02 -16.35 13.29
N ARG A 254 8.41 -17.51 13.55
CA ARG A 254 8.61 -18.28 14.80
C ARG A 254 10.08 -18.54 15.14
N VAL A 255 10.90 -18.90 14.16
CA VAL A 255 12.32 -19.25 14.40
C VAL A 255 13.17 -18.00 14.67
N ASP A 256 12.86 -16.89 14.02
CA ASP A 256 13.69 -15.69 14.01
C ASP A 256 13.22 -14.60 15.00
N ASP A 257 12.19 -14.89 15.79
CA ASP A 257 11.56 -13.95 16.73
C ASP A 257 11.00 -14.67 17.98
N PRO A 258 11.86 -14.99 18.96
CA PRO A 258 11.44 -15.66 20.19
C PRO A 258 10.43 -14.85 21.01
N GLU A 259 10.54 -13.53 21.01
CA GLU A 259 9.63 -12.65 21.76
C GLU A 259 8.24 -12.56 21.13
N LEU A 260 8.16 -12.52 19.79
CA LEU A 260 6.88 -12.71 19.09
C LEU A 260 6.25 -14.04 19.49
N THR A 261 7.05 -15.11 19.53
CA THR A 261 6.57 -16.44 19.92
C THR A 261 6.00 -16.42 21.33
N GLU A 262 6.68 -15.81 22.30
CA GLU A 262 6.20 -15.67 23.68
C GLU A 262 4.86 -14.90 23.75
N ARG A 263 4.75 -13.75 23.09
CA ARG A 263 3.49 -12.98 23.07
C ARG A 263 2.33 -13.74 22.42
N ILE A 264 2.61 -14.50 21.37
CA ILE A 264 1.62 -15.34 20.71
C ILE A 264 1.19 -16.49 21.63
N MET A 265 2.10 -17.11 22.38
CA MET A 265 1.76 -18.16 23.34
C MET A 265 0.82 -17.64 24.42
N ILE A 266 1.11 -16.47 25.00
CA ILE A 266 0.20 -15.79 25.96
C ILE A 266 -1.19 -15.59 25.33
N SER A 267 -1.24 -15.17 24.07
CA SER A 267 -2.49 -14.93 23.35
C SER A 267 -3.28 -16.22 23.09
N LEU A 268 -2.61 -17.32 22.76
CA LEU A 268 -3.23 -18.63 22.54
C LEU A 268 -3.75 -19.24 23.86
N ASP A 269 -3.04 -19.04 24.98
CA ASP A 269 -3.51 -19.45 26.31
C ASP A 269 -4.79 -18.69 26.69
N ALA A 270 -4.84 -17.38 26.44
CA ALA A 270 -6.02 -16.55 26.66
C ALA A 270 -7.21 -16.99 25.78
N VAL A 271 -6.95 -17.33 24.51
CA VAL A 271 -7.95 -17.90 23.60
C VAL A 271 -8.50 -19.22 24.15
N HIS A 272 -7.63 -20.13 24.58
CA HIS A 272 -8.04 -21.41 25.15
C HIS A 272 -8.92 -21.23 26.38
N ALA A 273 -8.49 -20.39 27.33
CA ALA A 273 -9.26 -20.10 28.54
C ALA A 273 -10.66 -19.56 28.22
N ARG A 274 -10.76 -18.62 27.26
CA ARG A 274 -12.04 -18.05 26.85
C ARG A 274 -12.93 -19.03 26.09
N ALA A 275 -12.34 -19.92 25.28
CA ALA A 275 -13.07 -20.97 24.57
C ALA A 275 -13.69 -21.98 25.54
N VAL A 276 -12.94 -22.38 26.59
CA VAL A 276 -13.44 -23.26 27.65
C VAL A 276 -14.59 -22.59 28.42
N ALA A 277 -14.44 -21.30 28.77
CA ALA A 277 -15.48 -20.56 29.49
C ALA A 277 -16.77 -20.39 28.68
N ASN A 278 -16.67 -20.24 27.36
CA ASN A 278 -17.81 -19.97 26.47
C ASN A 278 -18.39 -21.22 25.80
N GLY A 279 -17.84 -22.41 26.05
CA GLY A 279 -18.30 -23.67 25.46
C GLY A 279 -17.95 -23.85 23.99
N GLY A 280 -16.94 -23.15 23.46
CA GLY A 280 -16.47 -23.30 22.09
C GLY A 280 -15.63 -22.14 21.55
N PHE A 281 -15.12 -22.30 20.33
CA PHE A 281 -14.24 -21.32 19.65
C PHE A 281 -14.98 -20.21 18.89
N GLY A 282 -16.31 -20.19 18.95
CA GLY A 282 -17.13 -19.24 18.19
C GLY A 282 -17.26 -19.60 16.70
N PRO A 283 -17.57 -18.63 15.84
CA PRO A 283 -17.87 -18.87 14.42
C PRO A 283 -16.61 -19.20 13.60
N TYR A 284 -16.83 -19.71 12.39
CA TYR A 284 -15.76 -19.92 11.41
C TYR A 284 -15.10 -18.59 11.01
N PRO A 285 -13.79 -18.59 10.70
CA PRO A 285 -13.06 -17.42 10.27
C PRO A 285 -13.68 -16.74 9.05
N ARG A 286 -13.65 -15.42 9.04
CA ARG A 286 -14.00 -14.62 7.87
C ARG A 286 -12.88 -14.62 6.85
N SER A 287 -13.24 -14.57 5.57
CA SER A 287 -12.26 -14.35 4.50
C SER A 287 -11.84 -12.88 4.42
N ARG A 288 -10.68 -12.59 3.81
CA ARG A 288 -10.20 -11.21 3.64
C ARG A 288 -11.23 -10.32 2.92
N GLN A 289 -11.92 -10.85 1.91
CA GLN A 289 -12.93 -10.09 1.18
C GLN A 289 -14.11 -9.71 2.08
N GLU A 290 -14.51 -10.61 2.98
CA GLU A 290 -15.60 -10.37 3.93
C GLU A 290 -15.24 -9.31 4.96
N VAL A 291 -14.00 -9.32 5.44
CA VAL A 291 -13.51 -8.27 6.34
C VAL A 291 -13.57 -6.92 5.64
N LEU A 292 -13.09 -6.84 4.40
CA LEU A 292 -13.02 -5.58 3.64
C LEU A 292 -14.40 -5.05 3.22
N ARG A 293 -15.34 -5.92 2.84
CA ARG A 293 -16.63 -5.52 2.27
C ARG A 293 -17.81 -5.65 3.23
N GLY A 294 -17.64 -6.35 4.35
CA GLY A 294 -18.71 -6.64 5.30
C GLY A 294 -19.76 -7.63 4.77
N ARG A 295 -19.52 -8.31 3.64
CA ARG A 295 -20.43 -9.29 3.03
C ARG A 295 -19.63 -10.44 2.40
N ARG A 296 -20.17 -11.66 2.45
CA ARG A 296 -19.60 -12.83 1.78
C ARG A 296 -20.22 -12.94 0.38
N SER A 297 -19.39 -12.92 -0.67
CA SER A 297 -19.87 -13.16 -2.03
C SER A 297 -20.13 -14.66 -2.26
N PRO A 298 -21.12 -15.02 -3.08
CA PRO A 298 -21.34 -16.42 -3.44
C PRO A 298 -20.09 -17.07 -4.08
N VAL A 299 -19.87 -18.35 -3.83
CA VAL A 299 -18.71 -19.10 -4.33
C VAL A 299 -19.15 -19.97 -5.52
N PRO A 300 -18.38 -20.01 -6.63
CA PRO A 300 -18.73 -20.86 -7.76
C PRO A 300 -18.72 -22.33 -7.34
N THR A 301 -19.82 -23.02 -7.62
CA THR A 301 -20.02 -24.45 -7.34
C THR A 301 -20.45 -25.17 -8.60
N ARG A 302 -20.10 -26.45 -8.73
CA ARG A 302 -20.31 -27.24 -9.94
C ARG A 302 -21.19 -28.44 -9.63
N ASP A 303 -22.23 -28.63 -10.44
CA ASP A 303 -23.06 -29.82 -10.38
C ASP A 303 -22.37 -30.97 -11.13
N SER A 304 -22.32 -32.13 -10.49
CA SER A 304 -21.72 -33.35 -11.05
C SER A 304 -22.56 -33.98 -12.17
N GLY A 305 -23.83 -33.58 -12.32
CA GLY A 305 -24.73 -34.09 -13.36
C GLY A 305 -24.54 -33.43 -14.74
N PRO A 306 -25.17 -32.27 -15.00
CA PRO A 306 -25.14 -31.57 -16.28
C PRO A 306 -23.83 -30.81 -16.56
N ASP A 307 -22.82 -30.96 -15.70
CA ASP A 307 -21.51 -30.30 -15.78
C ASP A 307 -21.61 -28.76 -15.84
N ARG A 308 -22.57 -28.19 -15.11
CA ARG A 308 -22.85 -26.74 -15.07
C ARG A 308 -22.41 -26.11 -13.76
N TRP A 309 -22.08 -24.83 -13.85
CA TRP A 309 -21.75 -23.97 -12.73
C TRP A 309 -22.97 -23.19 -12.25
N GLY A 310 -23.05 -23.05 -10.93
CA GLY A 310 -23.90 -22.14 -10.19
C GLY A 310 -23.07 -21.45 -9.12
N TYR A 311 -23.73 -20.79 -8.17
CA TYR A 311 -23.06 -20.21 -7.01
C TYR A 311 -23.79 -20.56 -5.73
N ALA A 312 -23.03 -20.94 -4.72
CA ALA A 312 -23.52 -21.24 -3.39
C ALA A 312 -23.15 -20.12 -2.42
N ASP A 313 -23.98 -19.92 -1.40
CA ASP A 313 -23.62 -19.09 -0.28
C ASP A 313 -22.64 -19.80 0.66
N VAL A 314 -22.56 -19.27 1.86
CA VAL A 314 -21.55 -19.55 2.87
C VAL A 314 -21.89 -20.80 3.68
N ASP A 315 -23.17 -21.17 3.67
CA ASP A 315 -23.71 -22.38 4.24
C ASP A 315 -23.67 -23.53 3.21
N GLY A 316 -23.24 -23.21 1.97
CA GLY A 316 -23.19 -24.15 0.85
C GLY A 316 -24.52 -24.27 0.11
N GLU A 317 -25.51 -23.45 0.46
CA GLU A 317 -26.81 -23.46 -0.19
C GLU A 317 -26.74 -22.74 -1.53
N LEU A 318 -27.37 -23.33 -2.54
CA LEU A 318 -27.33 -22.79 -3.90
C LEU A 318 -28.16 -21.50 -3.97
N VAL A 319 -27.51 -20.37 -4.25
CA VAL A 319 -28.16 -19.05 -4.41
C VAL A 319 -28.28 -18.63 -5.87
N ILE A 320 -27.43 -19.18 -6.74
CA ILE A 320 -27.55 -19.00 -8.19
C ILE A 320 -27.53 -20.40 -8.84
N ASP A 321 -28.65 -20.78 -9.45
CA ASP A 321 -28.82 -22.08 -10.10
C ASP A 321 -27.71 -22.47 -11.09
N TYR A 322 -27.50 -23.77 -11.25
CA TYR A 322 -26.57 -24.40 -12.19
C TYR A 322 -26.95 -24.17 -13.67
N ARG A 323 -26.71 -22.95 -14.15
CA ARG A 323 -27.10 -22.49 -15.49
C ARG A 323 -25.93 -22.12 -16.40
N TYR A 324 -24.70 -22.08 -15.87
CA TYR A 324 -23.54 -21.60 -16.62
C TYR A 324 -22.64 -22.75 -17.07
N ALA A 325 -22.07 -22.65 -18.27
CA ALA A 325 -21.03 -23.55 -18.75
C ALA A 325 -19.66 -23.20 -18.12
N GLU A 326 -19.42 -21.92 -17.85
CA GLU A 326 -18.24 -21.43 -17.14
C GLU A 326 -18.62 -20.28 -16.18
N ALA A 327 -17.90 -20.20 -15.08
CA ALA A 327 -18.10 -19.20 -14.03
C ALA A 327 -16.75 -18.80 -13.42
N GLN A 328 -16.49 -17.50 -13.31
CA GLN A 328 -15.40 -16.96 -12.52
C GLN A 328 -15.85 -16.67 -11.07
N PRO A 329 -14.94 -16.67 -10.08
CA PRO A 329 -15.28 -16.19 -8.74
C PRO A 329 -15.79 -14.74 -8.75
N PHE A 330 -16.63 -14.39 -7.79
CA PHE A 330 -17.02 -13.00 -7.58
C PHE A 330 -15.80 -12.14 -7.21
N CYS A 331 -15.59 -11.07 -7.99
CA CYS A 331 -14.58 -10.05 -7.75
C CYS A 331 -15.30 -8.70 -7.76
N GLU A 332 -15.15 -7.93 -6.68
CA GLU A 332 -15.75 -6.58 -6.57
C GLU A 332 -17.28 -6.57 -6.69
N GLY A 333 -17.94 -7.64 -6.23
CA GLY A 333 -19.40 -7.76 -6.19
C GLY A 333 -20.01 -8.22 -7.53
N VAL A 334 -19.19 -8.55 -8.52
CA VAL A 334 -19.62 -9.04 -9.83
C VAL A 334 -18.82 -10.26 -10.26
N ALA A 335 -19.38 -11.07 -11.16
CA ALA A 335 -18.72 -12.25 -11.70
C ALA A 335 -18.94 -12.39 -13.20
N TRP A 336 -17.90 -12.81 -13.92
CA TRP A 336 -18.00 -13.18 -15.32
C TRP A 336 -18.50 -14.63 -15.45
N VAL A 337 -19.54 -14.83 -16.25
CA VAL A 337 -20.12 -16.14 -16.52
C VAL A 337 -20.36 -16.34 -18.01
N ARG A 338 -20.45 -17.60 -18.44
CA ARG A 338 -20.80 -17.96 -19.82
C ARG A 338 -21.89 -19.00 -19.83
N ARG A 339 -23.01 -18.72 -20.50
CA ARG A 339 -24.08 -19.70 -20.68
C ARG A 339 -23.71 -20.72 -21.77
N PRO A 340 -24.26 -21.95 -21.73
CA PRO A 340 -24.01 -22.95 -22.76
C PRO A 340 -24.39 -22.51 -24.19
N ASP A 341 -25.41 -21.67 -24.32
CA ASP A 341 -25.96 -21.16 -25.58
C ASP A 341 -25.41 -19.78 -25.99
N ALA A 342 -24.61 -19.14 -25.12
CA ALA A 342 -24.05 -17.82 -25.39
C ALA A 342 -22.68 -17.91 -26.08
N SER A 343 -22.47 -17.05 -27.08
CA SER A 343 -21.19 -16.95 -27.79
C SER A 343 -20.11 -16.18 -27.03
N GLY A 344 -20.46 -15.52 -25.92
CA GLY A 344 -19.54 -14.68 -25.15
C GLY A 344 -19.86 -14.67 -23.66
N TRP A 345 -18.94 -14.06 -22.90
CA TRP A 345 -19.06 -13.79 -21.48
C TRP A 345 -20.08 -12.68 -21.20
N GLU A 346 -20.83 -12.85 -20.12
CA GLU A 346 -21.74 -11.86 -19.52
C GLU A 346 -21.32 -11.57 -18.07
N LEU A 347 -21.66 -10.39 -17.57
CA LEU A 347 -21.39 -10.00 -16.18
C LEU A 347 -22.66 -10.14 -15.35
N ILE A 348 -22.57 -10.77 -14.19
CA ILE A 348 -23.67 -10.89 -13.23
C ILE A 348 -23.32 -10.23 -11.89
N ASP A 349 -24.34 -9.77 -11.17
CA ASP A 349 -24.24 -9.37 -9.77
C ASP A 349 -24.41 -10.57 -8.81
N GLU A 350 -24.27 -10.34 -7.50
CA GLU A 350 -24.39 -11.37 -6.46
C GLU A 350 -25.79 -12.01 -6.37
N ALA A 351 -26.83 -11.37 -6.95
CA ALA A 351 -28.17 -11.93 -7.06
C ALA A 351 -28.35 -12.80 -8.34
N GLY A 352 -27.32 -12.89 -9.19
CA GLY A 352 -27.37 -13.57 -10.46
C GLY A 352 -28.11 -12.80 -11.56
N THR A 353 -28.32 -11.49 -11.36
CA THR A 353 -28.89 -10.60 -12.36
C THR A 353 -27.81 -10.22 -13.36
N THR A 354 -28.10 -10.33 -14.66
CA THR A 354 -27.19 -9.87 -15.71
C THR A 354 -27.03 -8.35 -15.65
N VAL A 355 -25.82 -7.89 -15.38
CA VAL A 355 -25.39 -6.48 -15.40
C VAL A 355 -24.95 -6.08 -16.81
N ILE A 356 -24.13 -6.92 -17.44
CA ILE A 356 -23.67 -6.74 -18.82
C ILE A 356 -24.07 -7.96 -19.63
N ALA A 357 -24.83 -7.75 -20.71
CA ALA A 357 -25.28 -8.81 -21.60
C ALA A 357 -24.11 -9.57 -22.26
N PRO A 358 -24.31 -10.85 -22.66
CA PRO A 358 -23.28 -11.62 -23.35
C PRO A 358 -22.78 -10.92 -24.60
N GLY A 359 -21.46 -10.75 -24.73
CA GLY A 359 -20.89 -10.08 -25.90
C GLY A 359 -19.37 -10.06 -26.00
N TYR A 360 -18.66 -10.44 -24.95
CA TYR A 360 -17.20 -10.45 -24.95
C TYR A 360 -16.66 -11.87 -25.20
N ALA A 361 -15.71 -12.00 -26.12
CA ALA A 361 -15.06 -13.26 -26.42
C ALA A 361 -14.08 -13.68 -25.31
N ALA A 362 -13.40 -12.70 -24.69
CA ALA A 362 -12.49 -12.91 -23.58
C ALA A 362 -12.63 -11.81 -22.52
N VAL A 363 -12.44 -12.18 -21.26
CA VAL A 363 -12.59 -11.29 -20.10
C VAL A 363 -11.52 -11.60 -19.05
N ARG A 364 -11.16 -10.60 -18.27
CA ARG A 364 -10.38 -10.74 -17.03
C ARG A 364 -11.21 -10.20 -15.87
N ALA A 365 -10.98 -10.75 -14.68
CA ALA A 365 -11.66 -10.34 -13.47
C ALA A 365 -11.47 -8.84 -13.18
N PHE A 366 -12.46 -8.26 -12.49
CA PHE A 366 -12.36 -6.90 -11.97
C PHE A 366 -11.22 -6.79 -10.96
N SER A 367 -10.46 -5.69 -11.08
CA SER A 367 -9.37 -5.33 -10.19
C SER A 367 -9.30 -3.80 -10.15
N ASP A 368 -9.28 -3.21 -8.95
CA ASP A 368 -9.31 -1.75 -8.76
C ASP A 368 -10.49 -1.07 -9.48
N GLY A 369 -11.66 -1.71 -9.50
CA GLY A 369 -12.89 -1.18 -10.10
C GLY A 369 -12.98 -1.31 -11.62
N LEU A 370 -12.01 -1.96 -12.29
CA LEU A 370 -11.99 -2.10 -13.75
C LEU A 370 -11.74 -3.55 -14.17
N ALA A 371 -12.30 -3.94 -15.31
CA ALA A 371 -12.04 -5.23 -15.95
C ALA A 371 -11.49 -5.05 -17.36
N TRP A 372 -10.68 -6.01 -17.82
CA TRP A 372 -10.24 -6.08 -19.20
C TRP A 372 -11.13 -7.02 -20.00
N VAL A 373 -11.62 -6.57 -21.14
CA VAL A 373 -12.49 -7.34 -22.04
C VAL A 373 -12.00 -7.27 -23.47
N SER A 374 -12.33 -8.27 -24.28
CA SER A 374 -12.07 -8.29 -25.72
C SER A 374 -13.29 -8.88 -26.44
N ARG A 375 -13.74 -8.21 -27.51
CA ARG A 375 -14.82 -8.69 -28.40
C ARG A 375 -14.31 -9.66 -29.48
N GLY A 376 -13.01 -9.88 -29.55
CA GLY A 376 -12.36 -10.76 -30.52
C GLY A 376 -10.96 -10.28 -30.89
N GLY A 377 -10.04 -11.21 -31.10
CA GLY A 377 -8.63 -10.89 -31.39
C GLY A 377 -7.85 -10.37 -30.19
N ALA A 378 -6.65 -9.87 -30.44
CA ALA A 378 -5.73 -9.32 -29.44
C ALA A 378 -5.93 -7.80 -29.28
N ASP A 379 -7.15 -7.37 -28.96
CA ASP A 379 -7.45 -5.98 -28.63
C ASP A 379 -8.26 -5.90 -27.33
N TRP A 380 -7.56 -5.57 -26.26
CA TRP A 380 -8.14 -5.45 -24.92
C TRP A 380 -8.64 -4.03 -24.66
N THR A 381 -9.82 -3.93 -24.04
CA THR A 381 -10.45 -2.68 -23.61
C THR A 381 -10.75 -2.76 -22.12
N ALA A 382 -10.45 -1.69 -21.37
CA ALA A 382 -10.82 -1.58 -19.96
C ALA A 382 -12.25 -1.05 -19.83
N ILE A 383 -13.05 -1.67 -18.96
CA ILE A 383 -14.44 -1.25 -18.69
C ILE A 383 -14.72 -1.09 -17.19
N GLU A 384 -15.68 -0.23 -16.88
CA GLU A 384 -16.33 -0.14 -15.56
C GLU A 384 -17.40 -1.25 -15.38
N PRO A 385 -17.90 -1.49 -14.14
CA PRO A 385 -18.91 -2.52 -13.88
C PRO A 385 -20.24 -2.34 -14.64
N ASP A 386 -20.55 -1.12 -15.07
CA ASP A 386 -21.74 -0.81 -15.88
C ASP A 386 -21.53 -1.01 -17.39
N GLY A 387 -20.32 -1.41 -17.81
CA GLY A 387 -19.94 -1.61 -19.20
C GLY A 387 -19.36 -0.37 -19.89
N THR A 388 -19.22 0.76 -19.19
CA THR A 388 -18.58 1.97 -19.74
C THR A 388 -17.13 1.69 -20.11
N GLU A 389 -16.76 1.95 -21.36
CA GLU A 389 -15.38 1.80 -21.85
C GLU A 389 -14.51 2.97 -21.38
N VAL A 390 -13.42 2.64 -20.68
CA VAL A 390 -12.50 3.61 -20.07
C VAL A 390 -11.21 3.74 -20.86
N ALA A 391 -10.69 2.63 -21.37
CA ALA A 391 -9.43 2.60 -22.09
C ALA A 391 -9.49 1.61 -23.26
N SER A 392 -9.48 2.13 -24.49
CA SER A 392 -9.30 1.35 -25.71
C SER A 392 -8.11 1.91 -26.48
N GLY A 393 -7.37 1.05 -27.17
CA GLY A 393 -6.13 1.53 -27.80
C GLY A 393 -5.33 0.53 -28.61
N GLY A 394 -5.91 -0.58 -29.06
CA GLY A 394 -5.16 -1.62 -29.78
C GLY A 394 -4.20 -2.36 -28.86
N PHE A 395 -4.65 -2.69 -27.64
CA PHE A 395 -3.78 -3.33 -26.65
C PHE A 395 -3.72 -4.84 -26.91
N GLU A 396 -2.54 -5.33 -27.26
CA GLU A 396 -2.29 -6.74 -27.57
C GLU A 396 -2.30 -7.61 -26.31
N GLU A 397 -1.72 -7.08 -25.24
CA GLU A 397 -1.65 -7.72 -23.93
C GLU A 397 -1.86 -6.69 -22.83
N VAL A 398 -2.45 -7.16 -21.72
CA VAL A 398 -2.77 -6.33 -20.55
C VAL A 398 -2.43 -7.08 -19.27
N ARG A 399 -2.16 -6.33 -18.21
CA ARG A 399 -2.03 -6.83 -16.83
C ARG A 399 -3.17 -6.29 -15.97
N PRO A 400 -3.54 -6.96 -14.87
CA PRO A 400 -4.57 -6.45 -13.96
C PRO A 400 -4.26 -5.01 -13.49
N PHE A 401 -5.29 -4.22 -13.24
CA PHE A 401 -5.11 -2.94 -12.57
C PHE A 401 -4.70 -3.17 -11.11
N ARG A 402 -3.65 -2.47 -10.68
CA ARG A 402 -3.14 -2.48 -9.30
C ARG A 402 -2.73 -1.08 -8.91
N SER A 403 -3.16 -0.62 -7.74
CA SER A 403 -2.88 0.72 -7.24
C SER A 403 -3.28 1.84 -8.22
N GLY A 404 -4.32 1.60 -9.01
CA GLY A 404 -4.87 2.52 -10.00
C GLY A 404 -4.14 2.60 -11.34
N VAL A 405 -3.26 1.64 -11.65
CA VAL A 405 -2.50 1.60 -12.90
C VAL A 405 -2.42 0.16 -13.44
N ALA A 406 -2.34 0.00 -14.76
CA ALA A 406 -2.17 -1.29 -15.43
C ALA A 406 -1.11 -1.21 -16.53
N ALA A 407 -0.27 -2.24 -16.61
CA ALA A 407 0.68 -2.39 -17.70
C ALA A 407 -0.03 -2.91 -18.97
N VAL A 408 0.28 -2.31 -20.12
CA VAL A 408 -0.34 -2.63 -21.42
C VAL A 408 0.74 -2.76 -22.48
N ARG A 409 0.54 -3.66 -23.45
CA ARG A 409 1.42 -3.84 -24.61
C ARG A 409 0.73 -3.37 -25.88
N ARG A 410 1.42 -2.52 -26.64
CA ARG A 410 0.95 -2.02 -27.94
C ARG A 410 2.13 -1.88 -28.89
N GLY A 411 2.01 -2.45 -30.09
CA GLY A 411 3.10 -2.45 -31.08
C GLY A 411 4.31 -3.24 -30.58
N GLY A 412 4.08 -4.34 -29.87
CA GLY A 412 5.15 -5.18 -29.31
C GLY A 412 5.94 -4.61 -28.12
N VAL A 413 5.65 -3.38 -27.68
CA VAL A 413 6.33 -2.74 -26.52
C VAL A 413 5.35 -2.40 -25.40
N TRP A 414 5.86 -2.41 -24.17
CA TRP A 414 5.11 -2.17 -22.95
C TRP A 414 5.10 -0.70 -22.56
N GLY A 415 3.94 -0.27 -22.06
CA GLY A 415 3.67 0.97 -21.36
C GLY A 415 2.65 0.73 -20.24
N ALA A 416 1.99 1.78 -19.77
CA ALA A 416 0.99 1.67 -18.71
C ALA A 416 -0.10 2.74 -18.85
N VAL A 417 -1.31 2.40 -18.41
CA VAL A 417 -2.47 3.29 -18.35
C VAL A 417 -2.99 3.45 -16.92
N ASP A 418 -3.53 4.62 -16.60
CA ASP A 418 -4.25 4.85 -15.35
C ASP A 418 -5.73 4.42 -15.44
N ARG A 419 -6.46 4.53 -14.32
CA ARG A 419 -7.90 4.26 -14.24
C ARG A 419 -8.79 5.15 -15.11
N ARG A 420 -8.25 6.17 -15.78
CA ARG A 420 -8.98 7.02 -16.74
C ARG A 420 -8.60 6.70 -18.18
N GLY A 421 -7.84 5.61 -18.39
CA GLY A 421 -7.35 5.20 -19.70
C GLY A 421 -6.22 6.05 -20.26
N ARG A 422 -5.65 6.98 -19.47
CA ARG A 422 -4.55 7.83 -19.91
C ARG A 422 -3.24 7.06 -19.85
N LEU A 423 -2.44 7.14 -20.91
CA LEU A 423 -1.09 6.58 -20.91
C LEU A 423 -0.19 7.36 -19.95
N VAL A 424 0.08 6.78 -18.78
CA VAL A 424 1.01 7.31 -17.78
C VAL A 424 2.45 6.89 -18.06
N VAL A 425 2.65 5.70 -18.64
CA VAL A 425 3.94 5.25 -19.18
C VAL A 425 3.78 5.02 -20.67
N PRO A 426 4.37 5.84 -21.54
CA PRO A 426 4.28 5.64 -22.99
C PRO A 426 4.91 4.31 -23.42
N PRO A 427 4.31 3.55 -24.35
CA PRO A 427 4.84 2.26 -24.79
C PRO A 427 6.25 2.40 -25.40
N ARG A 428 7.26 1.90 -24.68
CA ARG A 428 8.67 1.98 -25.08
C ARG A 428 9.58 0.91 -24.47
N TYR A 429 9.05 0.09 -23.57
CA TYR A 429 9.82 -0.89 -22.83
C TYR A 429 9.67 -2.29 -23.44
N GLN A 430 10.73 -3.08 -23.41
CA GLN A 430 10.73 -4.44 -23.93
C GLN A 430 10.00 -5.40 -22.98
N ALA A 431 10.07 -5.12 -21.67
CA ALA A 431 9.39 -5.90 -20.65
C ALA A 431 8.92 -5.04 -19.48
N PHE A 432 7.85 -5.51 -18.83
CA PHE A 432 7.25 -4.95 -17.62
C PHE A 432 7.13 -6.09 -16.59
N ARG A 433 8.28 -6.51 -16.03
CA ARG A 433 8.40 -7.71 -15.19
C ARG A 433 8.95 -7.33 -13.83
N THR A 434 8.05 -7.18 -12.88
CA THR A 434 8.40 -6.79 -11.52
C THR A 434 8.77 -8.03 -10.69
N MET A 435 9.93 -7.97 -10.05
CA MET A 435 10.38 -8.98 -9.10
C MET A 435 10.51 -8.32 -7.72
N LEU A 436 9.88 -8.93 -6.71
CA LEU A 436 10.10 -8.54 -5.33
C LEU A 436 11.43 -9.12 -4.83
N ALA A 437 11.98 -8.50 -3.80
CA ALA A 437 13.23 -8.91 -3.18
C ALA A 437 13.23 -10.35 -2.64
N ASP A 438 12.07 -10.86 -2.23
CA ASP A 438 11.89 -12.26 -1.80
C ASP A 438 11.83 -13.26 -2.97
N GLY A 439 11.92 -12.78 -4.21
CA GLY A 439 11.90 -13.59 -5.43
C GLY A 439 10.50 -13.83 -6.01
N ARG A 440 9.43 -13.32 -5.41
CA ARG A 440 8.09 -13.44 -6.00
C ARG A 440 7.93 -12.49 -7.20
N PRO A 441 7.40 -12.98 -8.34
CA PRO A 441 7.05 -12.11 -9.45
C PRO A 441 5.74 -11.38 -9.18
N VAL A 442 5.64 -10.15 -9.66
CA VAL A 442 4.40 -9.36 -9.72
C VAL A 442 4.09 -9.02 -11.16
N GLU A 443 2.85 -9.28 -11.56
CA GLU A 443 2.34 -8.94 -12.89
C GLU A 443 2.05 -7.43 -12.98
N GLY A 444 2.98 -6.68 -13.57
CA GLY A 444 2.82 -5.23 -13.73
C GLY A 444 3.33 -4.46 -12.53
N PHE A 445 2.42 -3.72 -11.87
CA PHE A 445 2.75 -2.85 -10.74
C PHE A 445 2.56 -3.55 -9.39
N THR A 446 3.40 -3.19 -8.42
CA THR A 446 3.28 -3.56 -7.00
C THR A 446 2.06 -2.91 -6.33
N ASP A 447 1.73 -3.32 -5.12
CA ASP A 447 0.72 -2.69 -4.25
C ASP A 447 1.09 -1.24 -3.87
N GLU A 448 2.35 -0.84 -4.10
CA GLU A 448 2.82 0.54 -3.96
C GLU A 448 2.71 1.35 -5.27
N GLY A 449 2.37 0.70 -6.38
CA GLY A 449 2.34 1.32 -7.69
C GLY A 449 3.74 1.51 -8.27
N LEU A 450 4.65 0.57 -8.06
CA LEU A 450 5.95 0.53 -8.71
C LEU A 450 6.06 -0.61 -9.70
N ALA A 451 6.89 -0.43 -10.72
CA ALA A 451 7.21 -1.53 -11.63
C ALA A 451 8.64 -1.51 -12.13
N VAL A 452 9.16 -2.71 -12.38
CA VAL A 452 10.46 -2.89 -13.04
C VAL A 452 10.24 -2.91 -14.56
N VAL A 453 10.96 -2.02 -15.24
CA VAL A 453 10.90 -1.87 -16.70
C VAL A 453 12.23 -2.24 -17.32
N GLU A 454 12.19 -2.84 -18.51
CA GLU A 454 13.39 -3.24 -19.25
C GLU A 454 13.52 -2.45 -20.55
N ALA A 455 14.71 -1.88 -20.77
CA ALA A 455 15.10 -1.25 -22.02
C ALA A 455 16.57 -1.59 -22.33
N GLY A 456 16.83 -2.14 -23.52
CA GLY A 456 18.18 -2.47 -23.96
C GLY A 456 18.86 -3.54 -23.09
N GLY A 457 18.10 -4.49 -22.55
CA GLY A 457 18.60 -5.52 -21.64
C GLY A 457 18.97 -5.03 -20.23
N LEU A 458 18.70 -3.75 -19.92
CA LEU A 458 18.90 -3.16 -18.59
C LEU A 458 17.56 -2.82 -17.95
N ARG A 459 17.52 -2.90 -16.63
CA ARG A 459 16.33 -2.71 -15.81
C ARG A 459 16.39 -1.41 -15.04
N GLY A 460 15.22 -0.79 -14.91
CA GLY A 460 14.95 0.42 -14.14
C GLY A 460 13.64 0.30 -13.38
N VAL A 461 13.25 1.35 -12.68
CA VAL A 461 12.00 1.42 -11.89
C VAL A 461 11.20 2.63 -12.30
N VAL A 462 9.90 2.42 -12.54
CA VAL A 462 8.91 3.48 -12.73
C VAL A 462 7.85 3.44 -11.64
N ASP A 463 7.31 4.60 -11.30
CA ASP A 463 6.12 4.70 -10.46
C ASP A 463 4.82 4.71 -11.29
N ARG A 464 3.68 4.70 -10.60
CA ARG A 464 2.33 4.73 -11.20
C ARG A 464 2.00 6.00 -11.98
N ALA A 465 2.73 7.09 -11.73
CA ALA A 465 2.60 8.33 -12.50
C ALA A 465 3.51 8.32 -13.75
N GLY A 466 4.35 7.30 -13.89
CA GLY A 466 5.30 7.14 -14.98
C GLY A 466 6.63 7.85 -14.77
N ASN A 467 6.90 8.35 -13.56
CA ASN A 467 8.21 8.90 -13.23
C ASN A 467 9.23 7.77 -13.14
N LEU A 468 10.39 8.00 -13.72
CA LEU A 468 11.51 7.07 -13.68
C LEU A 468 12.30 7.29 -12.38
N LEU A 469 12.11 6.40 -11.40
CA LEU A 469 12.83 6.44 -10.13
C LEU A 469 14.26 5.92 -10.28
N VAL A 470 14.44 4.90 -11.12
CA VAL A 470 15.75 4.34 -11.48
C VAL A 470 15.79 4.17 -12.98
N ALA A 471 16.77 4.79 -13.64
CA ALA A 471 16.93 4.63 -15.08
C ALA A 471 17.33 3.19 -15.44
N PRO A 472 16.97 2.68 -16.64
CA PRO A 472 17.44 1.37 -17.10
C PRO A 472 18.97 1.32 -17.20
N ALA A 473 19.60 0.88 -16.12
CA ALA A 473 21.06 0.90 -15.95
C ALA A 473 21.59 -0.40 -15.34
N HIS A 474 20.72 -1.25 -14.79
CA HIS A 474 21.10 -2.41 -14.00
C HIS A 474 20.74 -3.72 -14.71
N PRO A 475 21.65 -4.70 -14.82
CA PRO A 475 21.32 -6.00 -15.40
C PRO A 475 20.20 -6.73 -14.64
N GLN A 476 20.19 -6.63 -13.31
CA GLN A 476 19.13 -7.13 -12.46
C GLN A 476 18.68 -6.05 -11.48
N LEU A 477 17.37 -6.03 -11.22
CA LEU A 477 16.74 -5.11 -10.29
C LEU A 477 15.52 -5.77 -9.65
N MET A 478 15.35 -5.58 -8.34
CA MET A 478 14.23 -6.09 -7.55
C MET A 478 13.70 -5.00 -6.61
N ILE A 479 12.40 -5.03 -6.33
CA ILE A 479 11.75 -4.08 -5.44
C ILE A 479 11.72 -4.64 -4.03
N HIS A 480 12.28 -3.88 -3.09
CA HIS A 480 12.13 -4.11 -1.65
C HIS A 480 11.28 -2.98 -1.03
N PRO A 481 10.50 -3.22 0.03
CA PRO A 481 9.65 -2.19 0.65
C PRO A 481 10.38 -0.94 1.16
N VAL A 482 11.71 -0.97 1.28
CA VAL A 482 12.52 0.20 1.70
C VAL A 482 13.64 0.58 0.74
N ALA A 483 13.89 -0.21 -0.32
CA ALA A 483 15.03 -0.02 -1.21
C ALA A 483 14.78 -0.67 -2.59
N PHE A 484 15.68 -0.45 -3.55
CA PHE A 484 15.75 -1.23 -4.79
C PHE A 484 17.05 -2.03 -4.77
N LEU A 485 16.95 -3.36 -4.78
CA LEU A 485 18.14 -4.21 -4.89
C LEU A 485 18.54 -4.27 -6.35
N ALA A 486 19.81 -4.05 -6.64
CA ALA A 486 20.29 -4.00 -8.01
C ALA A 486 21.70 -4.58 -8.13
N THR A 487 22.03 -5.07 -9.32
CA THR A 487 23.38 -5.52 -9.64
C THR A 487 24.16 -4.48 -10.42
N ASP A 488 25.48 -4.47 -10.25
CA ASP A 488 26.40 -3.83 -11.18
C ASP A 488 26.63 -4.71 -12.43
N ARG A 489 27.51 -4.25 -13.34
CA ARG A 489 27.89 -5.02 -14.54
C ARG A 489 28.73 -6.27 -14.24
N ALA A 490 29.37 -6.34 -13.08
CA ALA A 490 30.13 -7.50 -12.64
C ALA A 490 29.23 -8.55 -11.95
N GLY A 491 27.94 -8.26 -11.76
CA GLY A 491 26.98 -9.13 -11.12
C GLY A 491 26.99 -9.04 -9.60
N ARG A 492 27.66 -8.05 -9.01
CA ARG A 492 27.64 -7.82 -7.57
C ARG A 492 26.39 -7.04 -7.17
N TRP A 493 25.80 -7.45 -6.06
CA TRP A 493 24.57 -6.91 -5.50
C TRP A 493 24.85 -5.75 -4.55
N GLY A 494 24.02 -4.71 -4.68
CA GLY A 494 23.91 -3.58 -3.76
C GLY A 494 22.46 -3.13 -3.66
N ALA A 495 22.24 -1.95 -3.08
CA ALA A 495 20.92 -1.37 -2.95
C ALA A 495 20.91 0.13 -3.27
N LEU A 496 19.82 0.58 -3.86
CA LEU A 496 19.47 1.98 -4.03
C LEU A 496 18.36 2.35 -3.05
N ASP A 497 18.34 3.61 -2.62
CA ASP A 497 17.23 4.16 -1.86
C ASP A 497 15.96 4.29 -2.72
N ARG A 498 14.87 4.73 -2.11
CA ARG A 498 13.56 4.88 -2.75
C ARG A 498 13.50 5.97 -3.82
N ARG A 499 14.55 6.76 -3.97
CA ARG A 499 14.72 7.82 -4.98
C ARG A 499 15.75 7.43 -6.05
N GLY A 500 16.31 6.22 -5.99
CA GLY A 500 17.33 5.74 -6.91
C GLY A 500 18.76 6.19 -6.57
N GLY A 501 18.97 6.83 -5.41
CA GLY A 501 20.30 7.14 -4.89
C GLY A 501 21.00 5.91 -4.30
N PRO A 502 22.33 5.91 -4.15
CA PRO A 502 23.05 4.78 -3.54
C PRO A 502 22.70 4.62 -2.06
N LEU A 503 22.42 3.39 -1.64
CA LEU A 503 22.17 3.02 -0.24
C LEU A 503 23.19 2.00 0.28
N ILE A 504 23.45 0.96 -0.50
CA ILE A 504 24.47 -0.06 -0.22
C ILE A 504 25.28 -0.27 -1.49
N ASP A 505 26.60 -0.19 -1.38
CA ASP A 505 27.50 -0.39 -2.52
C ASP A 505 27.38 -1.81 -3.09
N PRO A 506 27.52 -2.00 -4.43
CA PRO A 506 27.40 -3.30 -5.07
C PRO A 506 28.65 -4.15 -4.85
N VAL A 507 28.81 -4.65 -3.63
CA VAL A 507 29.96 -5.47 -3.19
C VAL A 507 29.58 -6.91 -2.87
N HIS A 508 28.28 -7.18 -2.70
CA HIS A 508 27.81 -8.48 -2.24
C HIS A 508 27.70 -9.50 -3.36
N PRO A 509 28.03 -10.78 -3.14
CA PRO A 509 27.91 -11.82 -4.16
C PRO A 509 26.45 -12.27 -4.39
N GLY A 510 25.55 -11.96 -3.46
CA GLY A 510 24.16 -12.41 -3.52
C GLY A 510 23.21 -11.45 -2.81
N ARG A 511 21.93 -11.52 -3.20
CA ARG A 511 20.86 -10.67 -2.67
C ARG A 511 20.64 -10.82 -1.16
N ASP A 512 20.80 -12.03 -0.61
CA ASP A 512 20.48 -12.32 0.78
C ASP A 512 21.40 -11.55 1.74
N ALA A 513 22.65 -11.31 1.34
CA ALA A 513 23.59 -10.48 2.10
C ALA A 513 23.17 -9.00 2.09
N VAL A 514 22.66 -8.48 0.96
CA VAL A 514 22.09 -7.13 0.88
C VAL A 514 20.84 -7.02 1.75
N LEU A 515 19.98 -8.05 1.77
CA LEU A 515 18.79 -8.07 2.62
C LEU A 515 19.16 -8.06 4.10
N ALA A 516 20.16 -8.85 4.52
CA ALA A 516 20.66 -8.84 5.89
C ALA A 516 21.21 -7.46 6.28
N GLU A 517 21.92 -6.78 5.37
CA GLU A 517 22.42 -5.42 5.63
C GLU A 517 21.28 -4.39 5.70
N ILE A 518 20.28 -4.49 4.82
CA ILE A 518 19.06 -3.67 4.92
C ILE A 518 18.36 -3.92 6.27
N ASP A 519 18.25 -5.17 6.72
CA ASP A 519 17.65 -5.49 8.00
C ASP A 519 18.45 -4.91 9.18
N LEU A 520 19.78 -4.86 9.09
CA LEU A 520 20.64 -4.17 10.06
C LEU A 520 20.43 -2.64 10.04
N LEU A 521 20.31 -2.04 8.85
CA LEU A 521 19.98 -0.61 8.70
C LEU A 521 18.57 -0.29 9.23
N LEU A 522 17.68 -1.30 9.25
CA LEU A 522 16.32 -1.22 9.79
C LEU A 522 16.20 -1.66 11.25
N ALA A 523 17.29 -2.12 11.88
CA ALA A 523 17.28 -2.79 13.18
C ALA A 523 16.73 -1.94 14.35
N ASP A 524 16.60 -0.63 14.16
CA ASP A 524 16.08 0.31 15.15
C ASP A 524 14.55 0.46 15.19
N THR A 525 13.75 -0.45 14.63
CA THR A 525 12.29 -0.39 14.85
C THR A 525 11.64 -1.76 14.83
N ARG A 526 11.49 -2.39 16.00
CA ARG A 526 10.27 -3.18 16.22
C ARG A 526 9.10 -2.27 15.83
N PRO A 527 8.17 -2.71 14.97
CA PRO A 527 7.05 -1.88 14.64
C PRO A 527 6.28 -1.63 15.94
N VAL A 528 6.42 -0.44 16.51
CA VAL A 528 5.65 -0.02 17.67
C VAL A 528 4.22 0.13 17.16
N LEU A 529 3.36 -0.87 17.37
CA LEU A 529 1.98 -0.88 16.90
C LEU A 529 1.01 -0.54 18.01
#